data_AF-K1Y8A7-F1
#
_entry.id   AF-K1Y8A7-F1
#
_cell.length_a   1.000
_cell.length_b   1.000
_cell.length_c   1.000
_cell.angle_alpha   90.00
_cell.angle_beta   90.00
_cell.angle_gamma   90.00
#
_symmetry.space_group_name_H-M   'P 1'
#
loop_
_entity.id
_entity.type
_entity.pdbx_description
1 polymer ?
#
loop_
_entity_poly.entity_id
_entity_poly.type
_entity_poly.pdbx_seq_one_letter_code
_entity_poly.pdbx_strand_id
1 'polypeptide(L)'
;MISFSIYLLFKGIRFIPDVCFFLLPAILSALNTYDFKLSEKFNLLIIPIAFIYCLNIHLFVFAKPESIFKSGIGIHDASYPVEALKYISPDNSLKLYNDISSAGYLVWASDGKIKVFQDGRIHAYPPSFFKSIQEAVYSGTKWKELMETYKINTILLTKNECTVIQLNYLYTKEWRIVFEDNNYILAEKKL
;
A
#
# COMPACT_ATOMS: atom_id res chain seq x y z
N MET A 1 -12.13 14.57 21.96
CA MET A 1 -12.28 14.57 20.49
C MET A 1 -10.94 14.48 19.78
N ILE A 2 -9.97 15.36 20.08
CA ILE A 2 -8.62 15.36 19.48
C ILE A 2 -7.87 14.03 19.67
N SER A 3 -7.92 13.42 20.85
CA SER A 3 -7.25 12.13 21.13
C SER A 3 -7.80 10.97 20.28
N PHE A 4 -9.08 11.02 19.93
CA PHE A 4 -9.73 10.03 19.05
C PHE A 4 -9.36 10.27 17.58
N SER A 5 -9.31 11.53 17.15
CA SER A 5 -8.80 11.91 15.82
C SER A 5 -7.35 11.46 15.62
N ILE A 6 -6.50 11.59 16.66
CA ILE A 6 -5.11 11.10 16.65
C ILE A 6 -5.05 9.57 16.57
N TYR A 7 -5.85 8.84 17.37
CA TYR A 7 -5.95 7.39 17.29
C TYR A 7 -6.34 6.89 15.89
N LEU A 8 -7.26 7.59 15.23
CA LEU A 8 -7.70 7.27 13.87
C LEU A 8 -6.69 7.69 12.79
N LEU A 9 -5.90 8.75 13.04
CA LEU A 9 -4.76 9.14 12.20
C LEU A 9 -3.70 8.02 12.19
N PHE A 10 -3.43 7.41 13.35
CA PHE A 10 -2.56 6.24 13.49
C PHE A 10 -3.12 4.98 12.80
N LYS A 11 -4.43 4.92 12.52
CA LYS A 11 -5.08 3.83 11.77
C LYS A 11 -5.14 4.04 10.26
N GLY A 12 -4.54 5.12 9.74
CA GLY A 12 -4.40 5.32 8.30
C GLY A 12 -5.66 5.80 7.58
N ILE A 13 -6.62 6.42 8.29
CA ILE A 13 -7.73 7.10 7.64
C ILE A 13 -7.20 8.39 7.00
N ARG A 14 -6.86 8.28 5.70
CA ARG A 14 -6.09 9.21 4.87
C ARG A 14 -6.51 10.69 4.86
N PHE A 15 -7.70 11.03 5.35
CA PHE A 15 -8.31 12.34 5.13
C PHE A 15 -8.55 13.17 6.41
N ILE A 16 -8.07 12.72 7.57
CA ILE A 16 -8.35 13.42 8.84
C ILE A 16 -7.65 14.77 8.96
N PRO A 17 -6.37 14.97 8.58
CA PRO A 17 -5.75 16.30 8.58
C PRO A 17 -6.54 17.29 7.72
N ASP A 18 -7.01 16.86 6.55
CA ASP A 18 -7.81 17.69 5.64
C ASP A 18 -9.17 18.04 6.27
N VAL A 19 -9.87 17.05 6.84
CA VAL A 19 -11.14 17.26 7.54
C VAL A 19 -10.95 18.19 8.74
N CYS A 20 -9.88 18.04 9.52
CA CYS A 20 -9.57 18.94 10.63
C CYS A 20 -9.26 20.36 10.14
N PHE A 21 -8.55 20.53 9.03
CA PHE A 21 -8.26 21.82 8.42
C PHE A 21 -9.54 22.51 7.92
N PHE A 22 -10.44 21.78 7.26
CA PHE A 22 -11.72 22.30 6.78
C PHE A 22 -12.73 22.57 7.90
N LEU A 23 -12.67 21.83 9.01
CA LEU A 23 -13.50 22.07 10.18
C LEU A 23 -12.95 23.17 11.10
N LEU A 24 -11.68 23.56 10.95
CA LEU A 24 -11.04 24.55 11.83
C LEU A 24 -11.78 25.89 11.87
N PRO A 25 -12.24 26.49 10.75
CA PRO A 25 -13.02 27.74 10.79
C PRO A 25 -14.36 27.58 11.51
N ALA A 26 -15.05 26.44 11.33
CA ALA A 26 -16.31 26.16 12.01
C ALA A 26 -16.12 25.98 13.53
N ILE A 27 -15.04 25.32 13.93
CA ILE A 27 -14.64 25.17 15.34
C ILE A 27 -14.30 26.54 15.94
N LEU A 28 -13.51 27.37 15.26
CA LEU A 28 -13.14 28.72 15.71
C LEU A 28 -14.36 29.65 15.79
N SER A 29 -15.28 29.57 14.82
CA SER A 29 -16.53 30.33 14.85
C SER A 29 -17.41 29.89 16.02
N ALA A 30 -17.55 28.58 16.27
CA ALA A 30 -18.33 28.08 17.41
C ALA A 30 -17.72 28.51 18.76
N LEU A 31 -16.39 28.56 18.86
CA LEU A 31 -15.66 29.05 20.03
C LEU A 31 -15.78 30.56 20.23
N ASN A 32 -16.01 31.35 19.17
CA ASN A 32 -16.21 32.80 19.25
C ASN A 32 -17.67 33.18 19.56
N THR A 33 -18.64 32.37 19.14
CA THR A 33 -20.08 32.61 19.42
C THR A 33 -20.44 32.34 20.88
N TYR A 34 -19.75 31.40 21.54
CA TYR A 34 -19.85 31.22 22.98
C TYR A 34 -18.78 32.07 23.65
N ASP A 35 -19.17 32.95 24.58
CA ASP A 35 -18.25 33.69 25.45
C ASP A 35 -17.58 32.72 26.42
N PHE A 36 -16.72 31.86 25.88
CA PHE A 36 -15.98 30.86 26.59
C PHE A 36 -14.88 31.61 27.34
N LYS A 37 -15.22 32.14 28.52
CA LYS A 37 -14.21 32.60 29.47
C LYS A 37 -13.34 31.41 29.82
N LEU A 38 -12.21 31.26 29.11
CA LEU A 38 -11.18 30.31 29.47
C LEU A 38 -10.75 30.66 30.89
N SER A 39 -11.26 29.92 31.86
CA SER A 39 -10.79 30.04 33.24
C SER A 39 -9.26 29.91 33.24
N GLU A 40 -8.55 30.60 34.13
CA GLU A 40 -7.08 30.50 34.19
C GLU A 40 -6.58 29.06 34.31
N LYS A 41 -7.40 28.16 34.88
CA LYS A 41 -7.16 26.71 34.94
C LYS A 41 -7.06 26.04 33.56
N PHE A 42 -7.74 26.58 32.54
CA PHE A 42 -7.71 26.06 31.16
C PHE A 42 -6.41 26.47 30.44
N ASN A 43 -5.88 27.67 30.69
CA ASN A 43 -4.57 28.11 30.18
C ASN A 43 -3.42 27.24 30.71
N LEU A 44 -3.51 26.81 31.97
CA LEU A 44 -2.54 25.89 32.57
C LEU A 44 -2.56 24.49 31.94
N LEU A 45 -3.65 24.09 31.29
CA LEU A 45 -3.77 22.80 30.59
C LEU A 45 -3.33 22.90 29.11
N ILE A 46 -3.40 24.07 28.49
CA ILE A 46 -2.98 24.27 27.09
C ILE A 46 -1.48 24.05 26.94
N ILE A 47 -0.68 24.55 27.89
CA ILE A 47 0.79 24.42 27.86
C ILE A 47 1.24 22.94 27.85
N PRO A 48 0.78 22.07 28.78
CA PRO A 48 1.15 20.65 28.75
C PRO A 48 0.57 19.91 27.54
N ILE A 49 -0.62 20.28 27.04
CA ILE A 49 -1.17 19.68 25.81
C ILE A 49 -0.32 20.05 24.59
N ALA A 50 0.06 21.33 24.45
CA ALA A 50 0.92 21.80 23.38
C ALA A 50 2.33 21.19 23.49
N PHE A 51 2.86 21.04 24.71
CA PHE A 51 4.13 20.38 24.95
C PHE A 51 4.07 18.89 24.59
N ILE A 52 3.03 18.16 25.01
CA ILE A 52 2.80 16.76 24.62
C ILE A 52 2.68 16.67 23.10
N TYR A 53 1.99 17.60 22.46
CA TYR A 53 1.84 17.64 21.00
C TYR A 53 3.19 17.87 20.30
N CYS A 54 3.96 18.87 20.71
CA CYS A 54 5.30 19.14 20.19
C CYS A 54 6.26 17.98 20.46
N LEU A 55 6.18 17.34 21.62
CA LEU A 55 6.97 16.16 21.96
C LEU A 55 6.58 14.97 21.09
N ASN A 56 5.29 14.74 20.82
CA ASN A 56 4.82 13.70 19.91
C ASN A 56 5.30 13.97 18.47
N ILE A 57 5.27 15.22 17.99
CA ILE A 57 5.84 15.60 16.70
C ILE A 57 7.35 15.34 16.68
N HIS A 58 8.07 15.76 17.72
CA HIS A 58 9.51 15.56 17.83
C HIS A 58 9.84 14.06 17.83
N LEU A 59 9.17 13.27 18.68
CA LEU A 59 9.33 11.81 18.68
C LEU A 59 8.95 11.21 17.32
N PHE A 60 7.92 11.68 16.64
CA PHE A 60 7.57 11.20 15.30
C PHE A 60 8.67 11.50 14.25
N VAL A 61 9.24 12.70 14.28
CA VAL A 61 10.29 13.14 13.36
C VAL A 61 11.61 12.40 13.64
N PHE A 62 11.95 12.18 14.90
CA PHE A 62 13.26 11.68 15.32
C PHE A 62 13.30 10.19 15.68
N ALA A 63 12.17 9.56 16.03
CA ALA A 63 12.13 8.14 16.39
C ALA A 63 12.34 7.19 15.21
N LYS A 64 12.60 7.71 13.99
CA LYS A 64 12.90 6.95 12.76
C LYS A 64 12.22 5.57 12.79
N PRO A 65 10.88 5.52 12.83
CA PRO A 65 10.22 4.23 12.92
C PRO A 65 10.69 3.42 11.71
N GLU A 66 11.32 2.27 11.95
CA GLU A 66 11.67 1.29 10.91
C GLU A 66 10.41 0.77 10.17
N SER A 67 9.23 1.29 10.51
CA SER A 67 8.01 1.09 9.75
C SER A 67 8.17 1.63 8.34
N ILE A 68 8.29 0.71 7.38
CA ILE A 68 7.58 0.51 6.09
C ILE A 68 6.86 1.73 5.45
N PHE A 69 6.35 2.69 6.23
CA PHE A 69 5.83 3.97 5.76
C PHE A 69 6.76 5.11 6.18
N LYS A 70 7.70 5.47 5.30
CA LYS A 70 8.33 6.79 5.36
C LYS A 70 7.22 7.83 5.25
N SER A 71 7.18 8.80 6.16
CA SER A 71 6.28 9.94 6.05
C SER A 71 6.82 10.90 4.98
N GLY A 72 6.01 11.20 3.96
CA GLY A 72 6.38 12.09 2.87
C GLY A 72 5.24 12.38 1.89
N ILE A 73 5.36 13.46 1.13
CA ILE A 73 4.54 13.76 -0.05
C ILE A 73 5.21 13.04 -1.23
N GLY A 74 4.52 12.09 -1.86
CA GLY A 74 5.02 11.37 -3.03
C GLY A 74 4.87 9.84 -2.94
N ILE A 75 5.39 9.16 -3.95
CA ILE A 75 5.42 7.70 -4.03
C ILE A 75 6.72 7.24 -3.40
N HIS A 76 6.64 6.37 -2.40
CA HIS A 76 7.83 5.77 -1.81
C HIS A 76 8.24 4.55 -2.63
N ASP A 77 9.39 4.62 -3.30
CA ASP A 77 9.89 3.57 -4.20
C ASP A 77 10.04 2.20 -3.51
N ALA A 78 10.21 2.17 -2.19
CA ALA A 78 10.30 0.91 -1.44
C ALA A 78 8.95 0.16 -1.33
N SER A 79 7.82 0.83 -1.54
CA SER A 79 6.49 0.27 -1.39
C SER A 79 5.80 -0.06 -2.72
N TYR A 80 6.44 0.30 -3.84
CA TYR A 80 5.84 0.17 -5.17
C TYR A 80 6.87 -0.31 -6.21
N PRO A 81 6.46 -1.10 -7.21
CA PRO A 81 7.35 -1.67 -8.22
C PRO A 81 7.74 -0.65 -9.31
N VAL A 82 8.25 0.52 -8.92
CA VAL A 82 8.56 1.65 -9.83
C VAL A 82 9.58 1.24 -10.89
N GLU A 83 10.70 0.64 -10.45
CA GLU A 83 11.79 0.23 -11.33
C GLU A 83 11.42 -1.01 -12.17
N ALA A 84 10.68 -1.97 -11.59
CA ALA A 84 10.21 -3.15 -12.29
C ALA A 84 9.31 -2.79 -13.50
N LEU A 85 8.54 -1.70 -13.39
CA LEU A 85 7.63 -1.24 -14.44
C LEU A 85 8.36 -0.88 -15.75
N LYS A 86 9.64 -0.47 -15.66
CA LYS A 86 10.47 -0.14 -16.84
C LYS A 86 10.73 -1.37 -17.74
N TYR A 87 10.55 -2.57 -17.19
CA TYR A 87 10.75 -3.83 -17.88
C TYR A 87 9.44 -4.46 -18.38
N ILE A 88 8.29 -3.87 -18.05
CA ILE A 88 6.98 -4.36 -18.49
C ILE A 88 6.55 -3.59 -19.73
N SER A 89 6.29 -4.30 -20.83
CA SER A 89 5.68 -3.73 -22.03
C SER A 89 4.15 -3.90 -21.98
N PRO A 90 3.36 -2.82 -21.86
CA PRO A 90 1.90 -2.90 -21.69
C PRO A 90 1.18 -3.10 -23.03
N ASP A 91 1.43 -4.23 -23.68
CA ASP A 91 0.75 -4.63 -24.91
C ASP A 91 -0.33 -5.72 -24.66
N ASN A 92 -1.03 -6.14 -25.71
CA ASN A 92 -2.09 -7.15 -25.59
C ASN A 92 -1.58 -8.57 -25.31
N SER A 93 -0.30 -8.83 -25.54
CA SER A 93 0.35 -10.11 -25.26
C SER A 93 0.68 -10.27 -23.78
N LEU A 94 0.78 -9.17 -23.02
CA LEU A 94 1.02 -9.21 -21.58
C LEU A 94 -0.10 -9.97 -20.85
N LYS A 95 0.29 -11.04 -20.16
CA LYS A 95 -0.51 -11.82 -19.21
C LYS A 95 0.23 -11.85 -17.89
N LEU A 96 0.08 -10.75 -17.16
CA LEU A 96 0.75 -10.51 -15.88
C LEU A 96 0.04 -11.26 -14.76
N TYR A 97 0.78 -11.96 -13.92
CA TYR A 97 0.41 -12.23 -12.52
C TYR A 97 1.06 -11.16 -11.64
N ASN A 98 0.30 -10.59 -10.72
CA ASN A 98 0.78 -9.65 -9.71
C ASN A 98 0.18 -9.97 -8.34
N ASP A 99 0.88 -9.64 -7.26
CA ASP A 99 0.31 -9.66 -5.92
C ASP A 99 -0.70 -8.51 -5.72
N ILE A 100 -1.65 -8.71 -4.80
CA ILE A 100 -2.76 -7.77 -4.57
C ILE A 100 -2.26 -6.36 -4.18
N SER A 101 -1.13 -6.29 -3.49
CA SER A 101 -0.49 -5.07 -2.98
C SER A 101 0.04 -4.16 -4.09
N SER A 102 0.54 -4.74 -5.19
CA SER A 102 1.11 -4.00 -6.32
C SER A 102 0.08 -3.50 -7.33
N ALA A 103 -1.12 -4.09 -7.32
CA ALA A 103 -2.12 -3.92 -8.37
C ALA A 103 -2.55 -2.47 -8.61
N GLY A 104 -2.91 -1.76 -7.53
CA GLY A 104 -3.40 -0.38 -7.62
C GLY A 104 -2.36 0.56 -8.22
N TYR A 105 -1.09 0.35 -7.88
CA TYR A 105 0.01 1.12 -8.44
C TYR A 105 0.21 0.82 -9.93
N LEU A 106 0.20 -0.45 -10.33
CA LEU A 106 0.36 -0.84 -11.74
C LEU A 106 -0.72 -0.20 -12.63
N VAL A 107 -1.98 -0.21 -12.17
CA VAL A 107 -3.09 0.43 -12.91
C VAL A 107 -2.88 1.93 -12.99
N TRP A 108 -2.54 2.59 -11.89
CA TRP A 108 -2.31 4.05 -11.85
C TRP A 108 -1.11 4.47 -12.72
N ALA A 109 0.04 3.80 -12.57
CA ALA A 109 1.28 4.16 -13.24
C ALA A 109 1.25 3.90 -14.76
N SER A 110 0.40 2.97 -15.21
CA SER A 110 0.23 2.65 -16.62
C SER A 110 -0.95 3.36 -17.29
N ASP A 111 -1.64 4.27 -16.59
CA ASP A 111 -2.89 4.89 -17.06
C ASP A 111 -3.92 3.85 -17.54
N GLY A 112 -4.05 2.77 -16.76
CA GLY A 112 -4.95 1.65 -17.04
C GLY A 112 -4.54 0.71 -18.18
N LYS A 113 -3.36 0.89 -18.79
CA LYS A 113 -2.88 0.02 -19.88
C LYS A 113 -2.48 -1.37 -19.40
N ILE A 114 -1.95 -1.51 -18.19
CA ILE A 114 -1.63 -2.82 -17.61
C ILE A 114 -2.90 -3.43 -17.02
N LYS A 115 -3.26 -4.60 -17.55
CA LYS A 115 -4.33 -5.44 -17.00
C LYS A 115 -3.75 -6.28 -15.86
N VAL A 116 -4.08 -5.91 -14.64
CA VAL A 116 -3.68 -6.64 -13.43
C VAL A 116 -4.49 -7.93 -13.27
N PHE A 117 -3.87 -8.95 -12.68
CA PHE A 117 -4.48 -10.25 -12.42
C PHE A 117 -5.50 -10.19 -11.27
N GLN A 118 -5.11 -9.51 -10.19
CA GLN A 118 -5.90 -9.30 -8.99
C GLN A 118 -5.64 -7.90 -8.46
N ASP A 119 -6.60 -7.33 -7.73
CA ASP A 119 -6.45 -6.06 -7.03
C ASP A 119 -7.29 -6.00 -5.73
N GLY A 120 -7.16 -4.90 -4.98
CA GLY A 120 -7.81 -4.72 -3.68
C GLY A 120 -9.35 -4.63 -3.70
N ARG A 121 -9.99 -4.63 -4.87
CA ARG A 121 -11.45 -4.61 -5.02
C ARG A 121 -11.99 -6.04 -4.90
N ILE A 122 -11.81 -6.66 -3.73
CA ILE A 122 -12.14 -8.06 -3.47
C ILE A 122 -13.59 -8.45 -3.80
N HIS A 123 -14.54 -7.51 -3.76
CA HIS A 123 -15.94 -7.77 -4.11
C HIS A 123 -16.21 -7.82 -5.63
N ALA A 124 -15.25 -7.41 -6.46
CA ALA A 124 -15.35 -7.44 -7.92
C ALA A 124 -15.04 -8.82 -8.52
N TYR A 125 -14.52 -9.76 -7.73
CA TYR A 125 -14.13 -11.10 -8.17
C TYR A 125 -14.97 -12.17 -7.45
N PRO A 126 -15.25 -13.30 -8.10
CA PRO A 126 -15.95 -14.39 -7.44
C PRO A 126 -15.09 -14.98 -6.31
N PRO A 127 -15.68 -15.41 -5.17
CA PRO A 127 -14.91 -16.00 -4.08
C PRO A 127 -14.05 -17.21 -4.48
N SER A 128 -14.50 -17.98 -5.49
CA SER A 128 -13.74 -19.12 -6.04
C SER A 128 -12.41 -18.70 -6.68
N PHE A 129 -12.32 -17.49 -7.23
CA PHE A 129 -11.08 -16.96 -7.81
C PHE A 129 -10.00 -16.81 -6.75
N PHE A 130 -10.29 -16.11 -5.65
CA PHE A 130 -9.33 -15.95 -4.55
C PHE A 130 -8.99 -17.27 -3.88
N LYS A 131 -9.96 -18.19 -3.76
CA LYS A 131 -9.69 -19.54 -3.26
C LYS A 131 -8.66 -20.26 -4.16
N SER A 132 -8.79 -20.15 -5.48
CA SER A 132 -7.82 -20.75 -6.42
C SER A 132 -6.42 -20.18 -6.28
N ILE A 133 -6.29 -18.87 -6.06
CA ILE A 133 -5.01 -18.20 -5.79
C ILE A 133 -4.42 -18.69 -4.47
N GLN A 134 -5.23 -18.73 -3.41
CA GLN A 134 -4.79 -19.20 -2.10
C GLN A 134 -4.27 -20.64 -2.17
N GLU A 135 -5.02 -21.55 -2.80
CA GLU A 135 -4.59 -22.94 -3.01
C GLU A 135 -3.30 -23.04 -3.84
N ALA A 136 -3.17 -22.22 -4.89
CA ALA A 136 -1.99 -22.15 -5.74
C ALA A 136 -0.74 -21.71 -4.98
N VAL A 137 -0.84 -20.70 -4.11
CA VAL A 137 0.30 -20.17 -3.34
C VAL A 137 0.90 -21.21 -2.39
N TYR A 138 0.11 -22.20 -1.96
CA TYR A 138 0.54 -23.30 -1.08
C TYR A 138 0.79 -24.63 -1.78
N SER A 139 0.60 -24.73 -3.10
CA SER A 139 0.81 -25.98 -3.85
C SER A 139 1.42 -25.71 -5.21
N GLY A 140 2.64 -26.22 -5.45
CA GLY A 140 3.34 -26.03 -6.73
C GLY A 140 2.56 -26.55 -7.94
N THR A 141 1.80 -27.64 -7.77
CA THR A 141 0.93 -28.16 -8.82
C THR A 141 -0.21 -27.19 -9.13
N LYS A 142 -0.87 -26.64 -8.10
CA LYS A 142 -1.95 -25.67 -8.26
C LYS A 142 -1.44 -24.32 -8.77
N TRP A 143 -0.24 -23.92 -8.38
CA TRP A 143 0.46 -22.78 -8.94
C TRP A 143 0.67 -22.93 -10.45
N LYS A 144 1.22 -24.06 -10.88
CA LYS A 144 1.41 -24.35 -12.31
C LYS A 144 0.08 -24.36 -13.07
N GLU A 145 -0.95 -25.03 -12.53
CA GLU A 145 -2.31 -25.06 -13.09
C GLU A 145 -2.88 -23.64 -13.26
N LEU A 146 -2.71 -22.77 -12.26
CA LEU A 146 -3.13 -21.36 -12.31
C LEU A 146 -2.40 -20.61 -13.44
N MET A 147 -1.07 -20.72 -13.49
CA MET A 147 -0.27 -20.05 -14.53
C MET A 147 -0.69 -20.48 -15.94
N GLU A 148 -0.94 -21.77 -16.15
CA GLU A 148 -1.38 -22.33 -17.43
C GLU A 148 -2.80 -21.91 -17.80
N THR A 149 -3.74 -21.99 -16.86
CA THR A 149 -5.16 -21.63 -17.05
C THR A 149 -5.32 -20.20 -17.52
N TYR A 150 -4.59 -19.27 -16.89
CA TYR A 150 -4.65 -17.85 -17.22
C TYR A 150 -3.61 -17.43 -18.27
N LYS A 151 -2.83 -18.39 -18.79
CA LYS A 151 -1.77 -18.19 -19.79
C LYS A 151 -0.77 -17.11 -19.36
N ILE A 152 -0.43 -17.09 -18.07
CA ILE A 152 0.50 -16.13 -17.49
C ILE A 152 1.86 -16.28 -18.16
N ASN A 153 2.40 -15.16 -18.64
CA ASN A 153 3.71 -15.06 -19.28
C ASN A 153 4.65 -14.07 -18.60
N THR A 154 4.14 -13.26 -17.67
CA THR A 154 4.92 -12.35 -16.84
C THR A 154 4.46 -12.47 -15.40
N ILE A 155 5.39 -12.56 -14.46
CA ILE A 155 5.10 -12.67 -13.02
C ILE A 155 5.84 -11.55 -12.30
N LEU A 156 5.10 -10.71 -11.57
CA LEU A 156 5.64 -9.74 -10.63
C LEU A 156 5.28 -10.17 -9.20
N LEU A 157 6.28 -10.45 -8.39
CA LEU A 157 6.12 -10.82 -6.97
C LEU A 157 6.72 -9.77 -6.05
N THR A 158 6.06 -9.55 -4.92
CA THR A 158 6.64 -8.84 -3.78
C THR A 158 7.39 -9.84 -2.89
N LYS A 159 8.67 -9.61 -2.63
CA LYS A 159 9.55 -10.55 -1.92
C LYS A 159 9.08 -10.88 -0.50
N ASN A 160 8.43 -9.94 0.18
CA ASN A 160 7.89 -10.14 1.53
C ASN A 160 6.57 -10.95 1.55
N GLU A 161 5.91 -11.11 0.40
CA GLU A 161 4.63 -11.82 0.26
C GLU A 161 4.78 -13.15 -0.50
N CYS A 162 5.90 -13.33 -1.21
CA CYS A 162 6.13 -14.52 -2.02
C CYS A 162 6.45 -15.77 -1.19
N THR A 163 5.95 -16.92 -1.63
CA THR A 163 6.26 -18.22 -1.02
C THR A 163 7.46 -18.88 -1.69
N VAL A 164 8.09 -19.81 -0.97
CA VAL A 164 9.16 -20.67 -1.51
C VAL A 164 8.71 -21.41 -2.77
N ILE A 165 7.42 -21.77 -2.88
CA ILE A 165 6.85 -22.40 -4.06
C ILE A 165 6.92 -21.48 -5.26
N GLN A 166 6.48 -20.23 -5.11
CA GLN A 166 6.51 -19.23 -6.18
C GLN A 166 7.95 -18.91 -6.59
N LEU A 167 8.85 -18.73 -5.61
CA LEU A 167 10.27 -18.49 -5.87
C LEU A 167 10.91 -19.66 -6.64
N ASN A 168 10.73 -20.89 -6.16
CA ASN A 168 11.27 -22.09 -6.83
C ASN A 168 10.74 -22.22 -8.27
N TYR A 169 9.48 -21.85 -8.49
CA TYR A 169 8.88 -21.86 -9.83
C TYR A 169 9.58 -20.87 -10.79
N LEU A 170 9.98 -19.69 -10.31
CA LEU A 170 10.72 -18.70 -11.11
C LEU A 170 12.13 -19.15 -11.50
N TYR A 171 12.77 -20.01 -10.71
CA TYR A 171 14.09 -20.57 -11.00
C TYR A 171 14.06 -21.84 -11.86
N THR A 172 12.88 -22.25 -12.35
CA THR A 172 12.78 -23.32 -13.34
C THR A 172 13.34 -22.89 -14.70
N LYS A 173 13.61 -23.85 -15.59
CA LYS A 173 14.13 -23.54 -16.93
C LYS A 173 13.16 -22.71 -17.79
N GLU A 174 11.87 -22.70 -17.46
CA GLU A 174 10.81 -22.02 -18.22
C GLU A 174 10.78 -20.49 -18.03
N TRP A 175 11.38 -19.97 -16.96
CA TRP A 175 11.30 -18.55 -16.61
C TRP A 175 12.67 -17.88 -16.64
N ARG A 176 12.67 -16.58 -16.92
CA ARG A 176 13.83 -15.69 -16.88
C ARG A 176 13.49 -14.50 -16.00
N ILE A 177 14.26 -14.30 -14.94
CA ILE A 177 14.19 -13.08 -14.13
C ILE A 177 14.76 -11.94 -14.98
N VAL A 178 13.96 -10.90 -15.19
CA VAL A 178 14.34 -9.70 -15.98
C VAL A 178 14.60 -8.49 -15.09
N PHE A 179 14.07 -8.51 -13.87
CA PHE A 179 14.34 -7.50 -12.85
C PHE A 179 14.23 -8.12 -11.45
N GLU A 180 15.13 -7.70 -10.56
CA GLU A 180 15.11 -8.06 -9.15
C GLU A 180 15.73 -6.94 -8.32
N ASP A 181 15.03 -6.49 -7.28
CA ASP A 181 15.55 -5.55 -6.28
C ASP A 181 15.31 -6.07 -4.85
N ASN A 182 15.40 -5.22 -3.84
CA ASN A 182 15.19 -5.64 -2.45
C ASN A 182 13.72 -6.03 -2.13
N ASN A 183 12.75 -5.58 -2.92
CA ASN A 183 11.32 -5.71 -2.63
C ASN A 183 10.56 -6.51 -3.68
N TYR A 184 11.04 -6.58 -4.92
CA TYR A 184 10.31 -7.12 -6.06
C TYR A 184 11.16 -8.06 -6.91
N ILE A 185 10.49 -9.03 -7.54
CA ILE A 185 11.03 -9.90 -8.58
C ILE A 185 10.08 -9.86 -9.76
N LEU A 186 10.59 -9.57 -10.96
CA LEU A 186 9.88 -9.67 -12.22
C LEU A 186 10.50 -10.76 -13.08
N ALA A 187 9.68 -11.70 -13.53
CA ALA A 187 10.08 -12.78 -14.40
C ALA A 187 9.19 -12.86 -15.63
N GLU A 188 9.78 -13.27 -16.75
CA GLU A 188 9.10 -13.54 -18.00
C GLU A 188 9.27 -15.00 -18.40
N LYS A 189 8.24 -15.58 -19.00
CA LYS A 189 8.32 -16.92 -19.57
C LYS A 189 9.23 -16.90 -20.79
N LYS A 190 10.16 -17.83 -20.88
CA LYS A 190 11.03 -17.98 -22.06
C LYS A 190 10.17 -18.44 -23.24
N LEU A 191 10.38 -17.81 -24.38
CA LEU A 191 9.81 -18.21 -25.67
C LEU A 191 10.37 -19.55 -26.13
#